data_AF-A0A822GTV3-F1
#
_entry.id   AF-A0A822GTV3-F1
#
_cell.length_a   1.000
_cell.length_b   1.000
_cell.length_c   1.000
_cell.angle_alpha   90.00
_cell.angle_beta   90.00
_cell.angle_gamma   90.00
#
_symmetry.space_group_name_H-M   'P 1'
#
loop_
_entity.id
_entity.type
_entity.pdbx_description
1 polymer ?
#
loop_
_entity_poly.entity_id
_entity_poly.type
_entity_poly.pdbx_seq_one_letter_code
_entity_poly.pdbx_strand_id
1 'polypeptide(L)'
;MQILSNVAMEKPYSTNEEDIRDEKVKVLRSVLSIKIEDVIIGQYFGDKYSTDPEHQLGYLDDKDVPKDSTTPTYAQVILSIHNEPWAGVPFILRASFLIF
;
A
#
# COMPACT_ATOMS: atom_id res chain seq x y z
N MET A 1 -0.24 -5.46 6.93
CA MET A 1 1.10 -5.07 6.45
C MET A 1 2.11 -6.22 6.55
N GLN A 2 1.75 -7.41 6.05
CA GLN A 2 2.53 -8.65 6.28
C GLN A 2 3.84 -8.70 5.47
N ILE A 3 3.81 -8.26 4.20
CA ILE A 3 4.98 -8.25 3.33
C ILE A 3 6.05 -7.29 3.88
N LEU A 4 5.63 -6.08 4.27
CA LEU A 4 6.53 -5.09 4.87
C LEU A 4 7.24 -5.63 6.11
N SER A 5 6.49 -6.21 7.05
CA SER A 5 7.09 -6.74 8.29
C SER A 5 8.05 -7.90 8.04
N ASN A 6 7.81 -8.72 7.00
CA ASN A 6 8.73 -9.81 6.64
C ASN A 6 10.05 -9.30 6.05
N VAL A 7 10.01 -8.20 5.29
CA VAL A 7 11.20 -7.63 4.64
C VAL A 7 12.02 -6.79 5.63
N ALA A 8 11.34 -6.05 6.50
CA ALA A 8 12.00 -5.08 7.37
C ALA A 8 12.37 -5.62 8.76
N MET A 9 11.97 -6.84 9.12
CA MET A 9 12.32 -7.46 10.41
C MET A 9 13.82 -7.70 10.55
N GLU A 10 14.30 -7.56 11.78
CA GLU A 10 15.62 -8.03 12.15
C GLU A 10 15.64 -9.55 12.21
N LYS A 11 16.85 -10.13 12.29
CA LYS A 11 16.99 -11.58 12.44
C LYS A 11 16.38 -12.00 13.78
N PRO A 12 15.35 -12.86 13.80
CA PRO A 12 14.74 -13.32 15.05
C PRO A 12 15.73 -14.19 15.82
N TYR A 13 15.53 -14.26 17.14
CA TYR A 13 16.37 -15.06 18.03
C TYR A 13 16.37 -16.54 17.64
N SER A 14 15.21 -17.08 17.27
CA SER A 14 15.05 -18.43 16.72
C SER A 14 14.01 -18.47 15.59
N THR A 15 13.82 -19.64 15.00
CA THR A 15 12.76 -19.89 14.01
C THR A 15 11.42 -20.26 14.65
N ASN A 16 11.29 -20.08 15.97
CA ASN A 16 10.01 -20.24 16.65
C ASN A 16 9.02 -19.17 16.17
N GLU A 17 7.75 -19.54 16.10
CA GLU A 17 6.66 -18.70 15.62
C GLU A 17 6.51 -17.42 16.46
N GLU A 18 6.68 -17.53 17.79
CA GLU A 18 6.61 -16.40 18.71
C GLU A 18 7.72 -15.38 18.44
N ASP A 19 8.97 -15.83 18.34
CA ASP A 19 10.12 -14.96 18.06
C ASP A 19 9.98 -14.23 16.71
N ILE A 20 9.50 -14.93 15.68
CA ILE A 20 9.23 -14.33 14.37
C ILE A 20 8.11 -13.28 14.45
N ARG A 21 7.06 -13.57 15.22
CA ARG A 21 5.94 -12.65 15.40
C ARG A 21 6.37 -11.40 16.16
N ASP A 22 7.21 -11.54 17.17
CA ASP A 22 7.71 -10.43 17.96
C ASP A 22 8.55 -9.46 17.13
N GLU A 23 9.45 -9.96 16.28
CA GLU A 23 10.23 -9.11 15.38
C GLU A 23 9.34 -8.39 14.34
N LYS A 24 8.30 -9.05 13.83
CA LYS A 24 7.32 -8.38 12.94
C LYS A 24 6.57 -7.26 13.66
N VAL A 25 6.14 -7.49 14.90
CA VAL A 25 5.44 -6.48 15.70
C VAL A 25 6.37 -5.32 16.04
N LYS A 26 7.64 -5.59 16.35
CA LYS A 26 8.67 -4.58 16.60
C LYS A 26 8.80 -3.62 15.41
N VAL A 27 8.91 -4.14 14.19
CA VAL A 27 8.95 -3.32 12.97
C VAL A 27 7.70 -2.46 12.83
N LEU A 28 6.51 -3.05 12.99
CA LEU A 28 5.26 -2.32 12.83
C LEU A 28 5.10 -1.19 13.86
N ARG A 29 5.65 -1.35 15.06
CA ARG A 29 5.72 -0.29 16.09
C ARG A 29 6.73 0.81 15.75
N SER A 30 7.76 0.50 14.95
CA SER A 30 8.75 1.46 14.47
C SER A 30 8.32 2.22 13.21
N VAL A 31 7.17 1.90 12.61
CA VAL A 31 6.63 2.66 11.47
C VAL A 31 6.16 4.03 11.97
N LEU A 32 6.68 5.09 11.38
CA LEU A 32 6.25 6.45 11.68
C LEU A 32 4.82 6.69 11.17
N SER A 33 4.09 7.57 11.85
CA SER A 33 2.77 8.00 11.42
C SER A 33 2.84 8.61 10.01
N ILE A 34 1.98 8.10 9.13
CA ILE A 34 1.89 8.54 7.74
C ILE A 34 1.34 9.96 7.69
N LYS A 35 2.00 10.85 6.93
CA LYS A 35 1.50 12.19 6.66
C LYS A 35 0.79 12.23 5.31
N ILE A 36 -0.09 13.21 5.13
CA ILE A 36 -0.83 13.40 3.87
C ILE A 36 0.13 13.69 2.70
N GLU A 37 1.23 14.40 2.95
CA GLU A 37 2.28 14.68 1.95
C GLU A 37 2.98 13.42 1.42
N ASP A 38 2.96 12.33 2.19
CA ASP A 38 3.56 11.04 1.83
C ASP A 38 2.56 10.08 1.15
N VAL A 39 1.34 10.56 0.88
CA VAL A 39 0.24 9.75 0.34
C VAL A 39 -0.23 10.32 -0.98
N ILE A 40 -0.23 9.48 -2.00
CA ILE A 40 -0.87 9.73 -3.29
C ILE A 40 -2.03 8.76 -3.43
N ILE A 41 -3.24 9.29 -3.55
CA ILE A 41 -4.41 8.49 -3.90
C ILE A 41 -4.92 8.89 -5.27
N GLY A 42 -5.53 7.93 -5.96
CA GLY A 42 -6.12 8.15 -7.28
C GLY A 42 -7.37 7.33 -7.46
N GLN A 43 -8.17 7.73 -8.43
CA GLN A 43 -9.32 7.00 -8.92
C GLN A 43 -9.15 6.80 -10.42
N TYR A 44 -9.36 5.58 -10.92
CA TYR A 44 -9.19 5.29 -12.35
C TYR A 44 -10.40 5.77 -13.16
N PHE A 45 -10.11 6.21 -14.37
CA PHE A 45 -11.09 6.60 -15.37
C PHE A 45 -11.01 5.65 -16.56
N GLY A 46 -12.13 5.46 -17.26
CA GLY A 46 -12.17 4.62 -18.45
C GLY A 46 -11.37 5.23 -19.61
N ASP A 47 -10.64 4.38 -20.33
CA ASP A 47 -9.94 4.75 -21.55
C ASP A 47 -10.88 4.65 -22.74
N LYS A 48 -11.33 5.80 -23.24
CA LYS A 48 -12.24 5.92 -24.38
C LYS A 48 -11.64 5.42 -25.70
N TYR A 49 -10.33 5.22 -25.76
CA TYR A 49 -9.63 4.74 -26.95
C TYR A 49 -9.25 3.26 -26.85
N SER A 50 -9.52 2.60 -25.72
CA SER A 50 -9.24 1.18 -25.56
C SER A 50 -10.14 0.35 -26.47
N THR A 51 -9.58 -0.69 -27.09
CA THR A 51 -10.35 -1.68 -27.87
C THR A 51 -11.07 -2.69 -26.98
N ASP A 52 -10.78 -2.69 -25.67
CA ASP A 52 -11.37 -3.60 -24.69
C ASP A 52 -12.54 -2.91 -23.96
N PRO A 53 -13.78 -3.44 -24.04
CA PRO A 53 -14.95 -2.86 -23.40
C PRO A 53 -14.83 -2.67 -21.88
N GLU A 54 -14.09 -3.53 -21.17
CA GLU A 54 -13.92 -3.39 -19.71
C GLU A 54 -13.06 -2.19 -19.36
N HIS A 55 -12.08 -1.87 -20.21
CA HIS A 55 -11.15 -0.77 -20.02
C HIS A 55 -11.73 0.59 -20.44
N GLN A 56 -12.86 0.60 -21.16
CA GLN A 56 -13.59 1.83 -21.53
C GLN A 56 -14.40 2.42 -20.37
N LEU A 57 -14.67 1.64 -19.32
CA LEU A 57 -15.46 2.05 -18.17
C LEU A 57 -14.56 2.45 -17.00
N GLY A 58 -14.85 3.59 -16.39
CA GLY A 58 -14.21 4.06 -15.17
C GLY A 58 -14.88 3.54 -13.90
N TYR A 59 -14.29 3.82 -12.74
CA TYR A 59 -14.84 3.39 -11.46
C TYR A 59 -16.25 3.95 -11.20
N LEU A 60 -16.51 5.20 -11.61
CA LEU A 60 -17.82 5.85 -11.46
C LEU A 60 -18.87 5.43 -12.50
N ASP A 61 -18.46 4.65 -13.52
CA ASP A 61 -19.38 4.12 -14.53
C ASP A 61 -20.01 2.78 -14.09
N ASP A 62 -19.50 2.18 -13.01
CA ASP A 62 -20.10 1.00 -12.39
C ASP A 62 -21.46 1.37 -11.76
N LYS A 63 -22.45 0.48 -11.96
CA LYS A 63 -23.84 0.65 -11.54
C LYS A 63 -23.98 0.65 -10.02
N ASP A 64 -23.07 -0.05 -9.35
CA ASP A 64 -23.06 -0.22 -7.90
C ASP A 64 -22.28 0.90 -7.19
N VAL A 65 -21.66 1.82 -7.95
CA VAL A 65 -20.85 2.93 -7.41
C VAL A 65 -21.62 4.26 -7.49
N PRO A 66 -21.75 5.01 -6.38
CA PRO A 66 -22.30 6.36 -6.41
C PRO A 66 -21.48 7.29 -7.30
N LYS A 67 -22.16 8.15 -8.09
CA LYS A 67 -21.49 9.07 -9.04
C LYS A 67 -20.60 10.13 -8.37
N ASP A 68 -20.80 10.37 -7.08
CA ASP A 68 -20.03 11.28 -6.23
C ASP A 68 -19.01 10.53 -5.34
N SER A 69 -18.79 9.24 -5.57
CA SER A 69 -17.87 8.42 -4.79
C SER A 69 -16.43 8.93 -4.86
N THR A 70 -15.85 9.23 -3.70
CA THR A 70 -14.44 9.61 -3.54
C THR A 70 -13.55 8.42 -3.14
N THR A 71 -14.03 7.19 -3.33
CA THR A 71 -13.28 5.99 -2.96
C THR A 71 -12.02 5.87 -3.83
N PRO A 72 -10.82 5.76 -3.23
CA PRO A 72 -9.59 5.62 -3.98
C PRO A 72 -9.46 4.19 -4.53
N THR A 73 -9.15 4.08 -5.82
CA THR A 73 -8.85 2.80 -6.50
C THR A 73 -7.35 2.58 -6.71
N TYR A 74 -6.55 3.61 -6.39
CA TYR A 74 -5.11 3.64 -6.38
C TYR A 74 -4.63 4.29 -5.08
N ALA A 75 -3.63 3.71 -4.45
CA ALA A 75 -2.91 4.34 -3.35
C ALA A 75 -1.41 4.04 -3.46
N GLN A 76 -0.61 5.08 -3.25
CA GLN A 76 0.81 4.99 -3.01
C GLN A 76 1.14 5.72 -1.72
N VAL A 77 1.88 5.06 -0.84
CA VAL A 77 2.26 5.58 0.47
C VAL A 77 3.75 5.39 0.67
N ILE A 78 4.42 6.46 1.12
CA ILE A 78 5.80 6.38 1.59
C ILE A 78 5.77 6.13 3.10
N LEU A 79 6.44 5.07 3.52
CA LEU A 79 6.62 4.72 4.92
C LEU A 79 8.07 4.91 5.32
N SER A 80 8.28 5.42 6.53
CA SER A 80 9.59 5.49 7.16
C SER A 80 9.59 4.62 8.40
N ILE A 81 10.58 3.74 8.52
CA ILE A 81 10.75 2.85 9.67
C ILE A 81 11.90 3.42 10.52
N HIS A 82 11.59 3.75 11.77
CA HIS A 82 12.55 4.29 12.71
C HIS A 82 13.26 3.16 13.48
N ASN A 83 14.20 2.50 12.81
CA ASN A 83 15.15 1.57 13.42
C ASN A 83 16.54 1.71 12.76
N GLU A 84 17.59 1.16 13.37
CA GLU A 84 18.96 1.30 12.85
C GLU A 84 19.13 0.79 11.42
N PRO A 85 18.62 -0.41 11.03
CA PRO A 85 18.82 -0.92 9.67
C PRO A 85 18.15 -0.09 8.57
N TRP A 86 17.01 0.55 8.87
CA TRP A 86 16.19 1.25 7.88
C TRP A 86 16.11 2.77 8.10
N ALA A 87 16.97 3.31 8.97
CA ALA A 87 17.06 4.75 9.20
C ALA A 87 17.34 5.49 7.89
N GLY A 88 16.41 6.36 7.50
CA GLY A 88 16.50 7.15 6.26
C GLY A 88 16.12 6.42 4.98
N VAL A 89 15.69 5.15 5.04
CA VAL A 89 15.25 4.38 3.87
C VAL A 89 13.73 4.51 3.69
N PRO A 90 13.24 5.07 2.56
CA PRO A 90 11.81 5.14 2.28
C PRO A 90 11.27 3.80 1.75
N PHE A 91 10.19 3.31 2.35
CA PHE A 91 9.43 2.16 1.87
C PHE A 91 8.22 2.64 1.09
N ILE A 92 8.21 2.41 -0.22
CA ILE A 92 7.09 2.80 -1.08
C ILE A 92 6.14 1.61 -1.21
N LEU A 93 4.91 1.78 -0.74
CA LEU A 93 3.84 0.82 -0.95
C LEU A 93 2.91 1.35 -2.00
N ARG A 94 2.65 0.55 -3.02
CA ARG A 94 1.72 0.86 -4.10
C ARG A 94 0.70 -0.26 -4.20
N ALA A 95 -0.57 0.10 -4.22
CA ALA A 95 -1.68 -0.82 -4.44
C ALA A 95 -2.68 -0.18 -5.40
N SER A 96 -3.17 -0.96 -6.35
CA SER A 96 -4.11 -0.50 -7.36
C SER A 96 -4.94 -1.65 -7.89
N PHE A 97 -6.20 -1.36 -8.18
CA PHE A 97 -7.16 -2.35 -8.67
C PHE A 97 -6.95 -2.67 -10.16
N LEU A 98 -6.76 -1.64 -10.98
CA LEU A 98 -6.37 -1.77 -12.39
C LEU A 98 -4.92 -1.33 -12.55
N ILE A 99 -4.07 -2.20 -13.09
CA ILE A 99 -2.74 -1.87 -13.56
C ILE A 99 -2.75 -2.12 -15.06
N PHE A 100 -2.63 -1.05 -15.84
CA PHE A 100 -2.11 -1.09 -17.20
C PHE A 100 -0.59 -0.93 -17.13
#